data_AF-A0A497FVE0-F1
#
_entry.id   AF-A0A497FVE0-F1
#
_cell.length_a   1.000
_cell.length_b   1.000
_cell.length_c   1.000
_cell.angle_alpha   90.00
_cell.angle_beta   90.00
_cell.angle_gamma   90.00
#
_symmetry.space_group_name_H-M   'P 1'
#
loop_
_entity.id
_entity.type
_entity.pdbx_description
1 polymer ?
#
loop_
_entity_poly.entity_id
_entity_poly.type
_entity_poly.pdbx_seq_one_letter_code
_entity_poly.pdbx_strand_id
1 'polypeptide(L)'
;MSVINLNLRKASRILYTALVQRYRESLSLRASLQLWRALESESTVFISTGFIIPGVNAQETDGPLGAAALTKALVELGAQVVVLTEEDNLELMENSYLL
;
A
#
# COMPACT_ATOMS: atom_id res chain seq x y z
N MET A 1 0.79 -22.93 0.49
CA MET A 1 1.42 -21.60 0.57
C MET A 1 2.66 -21.73 1.43
N SER A 2 3.81 -21.25 0.94
CA SER A 2 5.08 -21.29 1.66
C SER A 2 5.50 -19.87 2.03
N VAL A 3 6.01 -19.67 3.24
CA VAL A 3 6.44 -18.35 3.74
C VAL A 3 7.94 -18.41 4.02
N ILE A 4 8.70 -17.47 3.46
CA ILE A 4 10.15 -17.37 3.65
C ILE A 4 10.42 -16.29 4.70
N ASN A 5 11.14 -16.66 5.77
CA ASN A 5 11.58 -15.70 6.77
C ASN A 5 12.91 -15.07 6.35
N LEU A 6 12.88 -13.80 5.94
CA LEU A 6 14.08 -13.03 5.60
C LEU A 6 14.85 -12.55 6.85
N ASN A 7 14.32 -12.75 8.07
CA ASN A 7 14.92 -12.44 9.37
C ASN A 7 15.39 -10.99 9.61
N LEU A 8 14.94 -10.03 8.81
CA LEU A 8 15.37 -8.62 8.88
C LEU A 8 14.30 -7.65 9.41
N ARG A 9 13.09 -8.13 9.69
CA ARG A 9 11.94 -7.25 10.03
C ARG A 9 11.71 -7.13 11.54
N LYS A 10 12.28 -6.12 12.19
CA LYS A 10 12.11 -5.85 13.63
C LYS A 10 10.86 -5.03 13.94
N ALA A 11 10.72 -3.86 13.33
CA ALA A 11 9.63 -2.92 13.62
C ALA A 11 8.24 -3.50 13.26
N SER A 12 8.09 -4.07 12.05
CA SER A 12 6.81 -4.63 11.64
C SER A 12 6.36 -5.82 12.51
N ARG A 13 7.29 -6.62 13.06
CA ARG A 13 6.97 -7.69 14.01
C ARG A 13 6.42 -7.15 15.33
N ILE A 14 7.01 -6.10 15.86
CA ILE A 14 6.55 -5.45 17.09
C ILE A 14 5.13 -4.89 16.87
N LEU A 15 4.94 -4.13 15.79
CA LEU A 15 3.64 -3.55 15.45
C LEU A 15 2.58 -4.62 15.20
N TYR A 16 2.90 -5.63 14.39
CA TYR A 16 2.00 -6.75 14.13
C TYR A 16 1.56 -7.43 15.43
N THR A 17 2.49 -7.71 16.34
CA THR A 17 2.19 -8.37 17.62
C THR A 17 1.24 -7.51 18.46
N ALA A 18 1.50 -6.21 18.59
CA ALA A 18 0.65 -5.29 19.32
C ALA A 18 -0.76 -5.18 18.71
N LEU A 19 -0.86 -5.10 17.38
CA LEU A 19 -2.12 -4.97 16.66
C LEU A 19 -2.96 -6.26 16.74
N VAL A 20 -2.33 -7.44 16.62
CA VAL A 20 -3.02 -8.72 16.80
C VAL A 20 -3.53 -8.87 18.23
N GLN A 21 -2.74 -8.49 19.24
CA GLN A 21 -3.20 -8.52 20.64
C GLN A 21 -4.38 -7.59 20.88
N ARG A 22 -4.38 -6.41 20.25
CA ARG A 22 -5.44 -5.40 20.37
C ARG A 22 -6.73 -5.80 19.66
N TYR A 23 -6.64 -6.24 18.41
CA TYR A 23 -7.82 -6.44 17.56
C TYR A 23 -8.30 -7.89 17.49
N ARG A 24 -7.43 -8.87 17.76
CA ARG A 24 -7.74 -10.30 17.77
C ARG A 24 -8.40 -10.83 16.48
N GLU A 25 -8.06 -10.23 15.35
CA GLU A 25 -8.55 -10.60 14.03
C GLU A 25 -7.48 -10.40 12.95
N SER A 26 -7.77 -10.82 11.72
CA SER A 26 -6.89 -10.58 10.58
C SER A 26 -6.78 -9.08 10.29
N LEU A 27 -5.58 -8.53 10.44
CA LEU A 27 -5.32 -7.09 10.25
C LEU A 27 -5.59 -6.66 8.80
N SER A 28 -5.22 -7.49 7.82
CA SER A 28 -5.49 -7.23 6.42
C SER A 28 -7.00 -7.23 6.16
N LEU A 29 -7.74 -8.20 6.68
CA LEU A 29 -9.20 -8.25 6.52
C LEU A 29 -9.87 -7.02 7.16
N ARG A 30 -9.45 -6.65 8.37
CA ARG A 30 -9.94 -5.45 9.05
C ARG A 30 -9.74 -4.20 8.18
N ALA A 31 -8.52 -3.99 7.69
CA ALA A 31 -8.19 -2.84 6.85
C ALA A 31 -8.98 -2.85 5.53
N SER A 32 -9.08 -4.01 4.86
CA SER A 32 -9.85 -4.15 3.63
C SER A 32 -11.34 -3.87 3.83
N LEU A 33 -11.94 -4.33 4.94
CA LEU A 33 -13.34 -4.04 5.26
C LEU A 33 -13.57 -2.57 5.59
N GLN A 34 -12.63 -1.92 6.27
CA GLN A 34 -12.70 -0.47 6.53
C GLN A 34 -12.66 0.32 5.22
N LEU A 35 -11.74 -0.04 4.32
CA LEU A 35 -11.65 0.57 2.99
C LEU A 35 -12.92 0.32 2.18
N TRP A 36 -13.36 -0.94 2.09
CA TRP A 36 -14.57 -1.34 1.38
C TRP A 36 -15.82 -0.58 1.84
N ARG A 37 -16.00 -0.43 3.16
CA ARG A 37 -17.13 0.31 3.73
C ARG A 37 -17.07 1.82 3.48
N ALA A 38 -15.87 2.36 3.24
CA ALA A 38 -15.68 3.76 2.91
C ALA A 38 -15.82 4.04 1.40
N LEU A 39 -15.82 2.99 0.56
CA LEU A 39 -16.05 3.13 -0.87
C LEU A 39 -17.54 3.24 -1.17
N GLU A 40 -17.99 4.44 -1.49
CA GLU A 40 -19.24 4.71 -2.20
C GLU A 40 -18.98 4.74 -3.72
N SER A 41 -20.01 4.59 -4.56
CA SER A 41 -19.85 4.76 -6.01
C SER A 41 -19.25 6.14 -6.31
N GLU A 42 -18.26 6.20 -7.22
CA GLU A 42 -17.55 7.43 -7.58
C GLU A 42 -16.66 8.03 -6.48
N SER A 43 -16.37 7.27 -5.41
CA SER A 43 -15.40 7.71 -4.40
C SER A 43 -14.02 7.95 -5.01
N THR A 44 -13.41 9.07 -4.65
CA THR A 44 -12.00 9.35 -4.95
C THR A 44 -11.11 8.84 -3.82
N VAL A 45 -10.19 7.93 -4.12
CA VAL A 45 -9.18 7.43 -3.20
C VAL A 45 -7.84 8.07 -3.50
N PHE A 46 -7.23 8.68 -2.50
CA PHE A 46 -5.87 9.19 -2.58
C PHE A 46 -4.91 8.13 -2.02
N ILE A 47 -3.89 7.77 -2.80
CA ILE A 47 -2.81 6.88 -2.38
C ILE A 47 -1.51 7.68 -2.43
N SER A 48 -0.86 7.86 -1.28
CA SER A 48 0.44 8.50 -1.20
C SER A 48 1.53 7.45 -1.01
N THR A 49 2.58 7.53 -1.83
CA THR A 49 3.78 6.70 -1.74
C THR A 49 4.97 7.55 -2.16
N GLY A 50 6.18 7.23 -1.70
CA GLY A 50 7.24 8.24 -1.76
C GLY A 50 8.06 8.35 -0.51
N PHE A 51 8.95 7.39 -0.27
CA PHE A 51 9.91 7.54 0.81
C PHE A 51 11.30 7.86 0.25
N ILE A 52 11.66 9.14 0.31
CA ILE A 52 13.00 9.61 -0.06
C ILE A 52 14.01 9.20 1.01
N ILE A 53 14.99 8.38 0.62
CA ILE A 53 16.07 7.95 1.50
C ILE A 53 17.05 9.12 1.71
N PRO A 54 17.23 9.61 2.95
CA PRO A 54 18.15 10.70 3.23
C PRO A 54 19.58 10.35 2.80
N GLY A 55 20.28 11.31 2.21
CA GLY A 55 21.67 11.16 1.75
C GLY A 55 21.83 10.54 0.36
N VAL A 56 20.90 9.68 -0.06
CA VAL A 56 20.80 9.23 -1.46
C VAL A 56 19.96 10.20 -2.27
N ASN A 57 18.97 10.83 -1.64
CA ASN A 57 17.99 11.70 -2.28
C ASN A 57 17.25 11.01 -3.44
N ALA A 58 16.99 9.72 -3.27
CA ALA A 58 16.22 8.89 -4.18
C ALA A 58 15.16 8.12 -3.39
N GLN A 59 14.06 7.79 -4.05
CA GLN A 59 12.96 7.04 -3.45
C GLN A 59 13.34 5.57 -3.24
N GLU A 60 12.85 4.98 -2.14
CA GLU A 60 12.96 3.54 -1.94
C GLU A 60 11.96 2.75 -2.81
N THR A 61 12.20 1.45 -2.98
CA THR A 61 11.36 0.59 -3.82
C THR A 61 10.13 0.03 -3.08
N ASP A 62 10.12 0.07 -1.75
CA ASP A 62 8.97 -0.34 -0.93
C ASP A 62 7.94 0.80 -0.89
N GLY A 63 6.66 0.46 -1.06
CA GLY A 63 5.59 1.43 -1.26
C GLY A 63 5.05 1.46 -2.70
N PRO A 64 5.80 1.94 -3.71
CA PRO A 64 5.29 2.15 -5.07
C PRO A 64 4.60 0.93 -5.69
N LEU A 65 5.23 -0.25 -5.58
CA LEU A 65 4.65 -1.50 -6.11
C LEU A 65 3.35 -1.90 -5.38
N GLY A 66 3.27 -1.67 -4.07
CA GLY A 66 2.05 -1.89 -3.30
C GLY A 66 0.95 -0.89 -3.64
N ALA A 67 1.32 0.38 -3.85
CA ALA A 67 0.41 1.43 -4.29
C ALA A 67 -0.16 1.13 -5.68
N ALA A 68 0.66 0.64 -6.62
CA ALA A 68 0.21 0.26 -7.96
C ALA A 68 -0.77 -0.91 -7.92
N ALA A 69 -0.46 -1.96 -7.16
CA ALA A 69 -1.35 -3.10 -6.97
C ALA A 69 -2.70 -2.69 -6.34
N LEU A 70 -2.67 -1.81 -5.33
CA LEU A 70 -3.89 -1.32 -4.69
C LEU A 70 -4.70 -0.40 -5.62
N THR A 71 -4.01 0.44 -6.41
CA THR A 71 -4.63 1.31 -7.42
C THR A 71 -5.44 0.48 -8.41
N LYS A 72 -4.82 -0.56 -8.98
CA LYS A 72 -5.51 -1.46 -9.92
C LYS A 72 -6.76 -2.08 -9.30
N ALA A 73 -6.62 -2.66 -8.11
CA ALA A 73 -7.75 -3.29 -7.41
C ALA A 73 -8.90 -2.30 -7.13
N LEU A 74 -8.60 -1.07 -6.74
CA LEU A 74 -9.61 -0.05 -6.46
C LEU A 74 -10.31 0.48 -7.72
N VAL A 75 -9.56 0.67 -8.81
CA VAL A 75 -10.12 1.04 -10.12
C VAL A 75 -11.05 -0.06 -10.64
N GLU A 76 -10.67 -1.34 -10.51
CA GLU A 76 -11.54 -2.48 -10.87
C GLU A 76 -12.83 -2.54 -10.04
N LEU A 77 -12.81 -1.99 -8.82
CA LEU A 77 -14.00 -1.84 -7.96
C LEU A 77 -14.81 -0.57 -8.25
N GLY A 78 -14.43 0.22 -9.26
CA GLY A 78 -15.15 1.41 -9.70
C GLY A 78 -14.80 2.70 -8.96
N ALA A 79 -13.71 2.71 -8.17
CA ALA A 79 -13.23 3.92 -7.52
C ALA A 79 -12.40 4.77 -8.51
N GLN A 80 -12.44 6.09 -8.33
CA GLN A 80 -11.45 6.98 -8.93
C GLN A 80 -10.21 7.02 -8.01
N VAL A 81 -9.01 6.86 -8.56
CA VAL A 81 -7.79 6.82 -7.74
C VAL A 81 -6.83 7.92 -8.18
N VAL A 82 -6.30 8.66 -7.21
CA VAL A 82 -5.24 9.65 -7.40
C VAL A 82 -4.01 9.19 -6.64
N VAL A 83 -2.92 8.94 -7.36
CA VAL A 83 -1.63 8.57 -6.77
C VAL A 83 -0.78 9.82 -6.59
N LEU A 84 -0.28 10.03 -5.38
CA LEU A 84 0.66 11.08 -5.02
C LEU A 84 2.03 10.42 -4.83
N THR A 85 2.99 10.75 -5.70
CA THR A 85 4.38 10.28 -5.67
C THR A 85 5.30 11.38 -6.20
N GLU A 86 6.60 11.22 -5.99
CA GLU A 86 7.63 12.09 -6.55
C GLU A 86 7.78 11.91 -8.06
N GLU A 87 8.29 12.96 -8.72
CA GLU A 87 8.40 13.06 -10.18
C GLU A 87 9.12 11.86 -10.81
N ASP A 88 10.22 11.42 -10.19
CA ASP A 88 11.04 10.31 -10.68
C ASP A 88 10.30 8.96 -10.72
N ASN A 89 9.16 8.84 -10.01
CA ASN A 89 8.35 7.62 -9.97
C ASN A 89 7.05 7.73 -10.76
N LEU A 90 6.77 8.85 -11.44
CA LEU A 90 5.57 8.99 -12.26
C LEU A 90 5.50 7.90 -13.33
N GLU A 91 6.58 7.70 -14.11
CA GLU A 91 6.62 6.69 -15.17
C GLU A 91 6.43 5.25 -14.61
N LEU A 92 7.05 4.96 -13.47
CA LEU A 92 6.87 3.67 -12.80
C LEU A 92 5.41 3.47 -12.39
N MET A 93 4.80 4.47 -11.76
CA MET A 93 3.41 4.36 -11.32
C MET A 93 2.44 4.25 -12.49
N GLU A 94 2.61 5.08 -13.54
CA GLU A 94 1.79 5.07 -14.76
C GLU A 94 1.78 3.72 -15.48
N ASN A 95 2.95 3.06 -15.55
CA ASN A 95 3.08 1.78 -16.23
C ASN A 95 2.70 0.58 -15.35
N SER A 96 2.80 0.71 -14.02
CA SER A 96 2.63 -0.44 -13.11
C SER A 96 1.18 -0.83 -12.85
N TYR A 97 0.20 0.07 -13.03
CA TYR A 97 -1.22 -0.31 -12.90
C TYR A 97 -1.84 -0.85 -14.19
N LEU A 98 -1.15 -0.71 -15.33
CA LEU A 98 -1.60 -1.24 -16.63
C LEU A 98 -1.34 -2.75 -16.81
N LEU A 99 -0.49 -3.34 -15.95
CA LEU A 99 -0.20 -4.78 -15.89
C LEU A 99 -1.22 -5.50 -15.02
#